data_AF-A0A6I3T474-F1
#
_entry.id   AF-A0A6I3T474-F1
#
_cell.length_a   1.000
_cell.length_b   1.000
_cell.length_c   1.000
_cell.angle_alpha   90.00
_cell.angle_beta   90.00
_cell.angle_gamma   90.00
#
_symmetry.space_group_name_H-M   'P 1'
#
loop_
_entity.id
_entity.type
_entity.pdbx_description
1 polymer ?
#
loop_
_entity_poly.entity_id
_entity_poly.type
_entity_poly.pdbx_seq_one_letter_code
_entity_poly.pdbx_strand_id
1 'polypeptide(L)'
;MSRYDVFLKFFSLHNKERLDGLDKSYFADMTQQERDMAFSYLLKLVSVGGTEESIHGLFRANSERAVEVVERLLNERALGKEAEIAAAWNLGRRAQGDKYLSIFIRYMKDPDHRLRSLAAYYVPALNRDELKSTLRGMIRVETELLPLIHAVNKLFECSGVDEDSVGEKKYLRLYRNLRGDDLPIKERAFKELEELAVDHDEGG
;
A
#
# COMPACT_ATOMS: atom_id res chain seq x y z
N MET A 1 25.93 17.89 -15.35
CA MET A 1 25.13 16.66 -15.40
C MET A 1 23.68 17.07 -15.21
N SER A 2 22.78 16.68 -16.13
CA SER A 2 21.37 17.05 -15.99
C SER A 2 20.72 16.28 -14.85
N ARG A 3 19.60 16.77 -14.29
CA ARG A 3 18.86 16.02 -13.27
C ARG A 3 18.19 14.79 -13.88
N TYR A 4 17.86 14.86 -15.17
CA TYR A 4 17.44 13.70 -15.93
C TYR A 4 18.49 12.59 -16.01
N ASP A 5 19.78 12.92 -16.16
CA ASP A 5 20.86 11.90 -16.16
C ASP A 5 20.97 11.19 -14.81
N VAL A 6 20.80 11.92 -13.71
CA VAL A 6 20.79 11.35 -12.35
C VAL A 6 19.60 10.41 -12.17
N PHE A 7 18.43 10.81 -12.67
CA PHE A 7 17.23 9.96 -12.70
C PHE A 7 17.44 8.70 -13.55
N LEU A 8 18.05 8.78 -14.73
CA LEU A 8 18.34 7.59 -15.52
C LEU A 8 19.37 6.69 -14.84
N LYS A 9 20.36 7.29 -14.17
CA LYS A 9 21.37 6.55 -13.42
C LYS A 9 20.74 5.68 -12.33
N PHE A 10 19.66 6.14 -11.68
CA PHE A 10 18.91 5.31 -10.72
C PHE A 10 18.56 3.92 -11.26
N PHE A 11 18.10 3.84 -12.52
CA PHE A 11 17.71 2.57 -13.15
C PHE A 11 18.90 1.69 -13.55
N SER A 12 20.12 2.23 -13.48
CA SER A 12 21.36 1.48 -13.66
C SER A 12 22.01 1.02 -12.34
N LEU A 13 21.49 1.48 -11.19
CA LEU A 13 22.03 1.08 -9.88
C LEU A 13 21.65 -0.37 -9.56
N HIS A 14 22.56 -1.06 -8.87
CA HIS A 14 22.36 -2.43 -8.41
C HIS A 14 22.52 -2.50 -6.88
N ASN A 15 21.68 -3.29 -6.22
CA ASN A 15 21.75 -3.60 -4.79
C ASN A 15 21.51 -2.38 -3.85
N LYS A 16 22.35 -2.20 -2.82
CA LYS A 16 22.11 -1.30 -1.67
C LYS A 16 21.82 0.16 -2.03
N GLU A 17 22.36 0.63 -3.15
CA GLU A 17 22.16 2.01 -3.63
C GLU A 17 20.72 2.30 -4.06
N ARG A 18 19.89 1.25 -4.20
CA ARG A 18 18.47 1.34 -4.53
C ARG A 18 17.54 1.25 -3.32
N LEU A 19 18.08 1.07 -2.11
CA LEU A 19 17.28 0.88 -0.90
C LEU A 19 16.35 2.07 -0.61
N ASP A 20 16.76 3.28 -0.97
CA ASP A 20 15.96 4.49 -0.78
C ASP A 20 14.82 4.62 -1.80
N GLY A 21 14.85 3.82 -2.87
CA GLY A 21 13.86 3.82 -3.93
C GLY A 21 13.84 5.12 -4.76
N LEU A 22 12.94 5.16 -5.73
CA LEU A 22 12.75 6.34 -6.58
C LEU A 22 11.90 7.39 -5.87
N ASP A 23 12.48 8.19 -4.98
CA ASP A 23 11.75 9.17 -4.15
C ASP A 23 11.54 10.54 -4.82
N LYS A 24 11.04 11.53 -4.05
CA LYS A 24 10.79 12.89 -4.54
C LYS A 24 12.07 13.67 -4.88
N SER A 25 13.21 13.32 -4.28
CA SER A 25 14.48 14.04 -4.46
C SER A 25 14.98 13.95 -5.91
N TYR A 26 14.69 12.84 -6.60
CA TYR A 26 15.01 12.65 -8.01
C TYR A 26 14.25 13.60 -8.95
N PHE A 27 13.12 14.17 -8.52
CA PHE A 27 12.27 15.04 -9.34
C PHE A 27 12.28 16.50 -8.89
N ALA A 28 12.67 16.78 -7.65
CA ALA A 28 12.54 18.10 -7.02
C ALA A 28 13.22 19.21 -7.85
N ASP A 29 14.44 18.95 -8.30
CA ASP A 29 15.27 19.91 -9.03
C ASP A 29 15.15 19.80 -10.57
N MET A 30 14.25 18.95 -11.07
CA MET A 30 14.03 18.82 -12.51
C MET A 30 13.27 20.02 -13.07
N THR A 31 13.72 20.51 -14.22
CA THR A 31 12.92 21.38 -15.08
C THR A 31 11.67 20.65 -15.58
N GLN A 32 10.68 21.40 -16.07
CA GLN A 32 9.47 20.80 -16.63
C GLN A 32 9.79 19.84 -17.79
N GLN A 33 10.74 20.23 -18.66
CA GLN A 33 11.19 19.38 -19.77
C GLN A 33 11.80 18.06 -19.27
N GLU A 34 12.67 18.10 -18.25
CA GLU A 34 13.24 16.88 -17.66
C GLU A 34 12.17 16.00 -16.99
N ARG A 35 11.15 16.60 -16.36
CA ARG A 35 10.02 15.85 -15.81
C ARG A 35 9.19 15.18 -16.90
N ASP A 36 8.97 15.84 -18.03
CA ASP A 36 8.25 15.25 -19.16
C ASP A 36 9.04 14.10 -19.82
N MET A 37 10.37 14.22 -19.87
CA MET A 37 11.26 13.14 -20.30
C MET A 37 11.24 11.97 -19.32
N ALA A 38 11.29 12.23 -18.00
CA ALA A 38 11.18 11.21 -16.96
C ALA A 38 9.83 10.49 -17.02
N PHE A 39 8.73 11.23 -17.17
CA PHE A 39 7.40 10.67 -17.35
C PHE A 39 7.35 9.75 -18.57
N SER A 40 7.88 10.20 -19.71
CA SER A 40 7.87 9.41 -20.95
C SER A 40 8.72 8.14 -20.83
N TYR A 41 9.82 8.20 -20.11
CA TYR A 41 10.65 7.02 -19.80
C TYR A 41 9.91 6.03 -18.91
N LEU A 42 9.32 6.49 -17.80
CA LEU A 42 8.56 5.66 -16.87
C LEU A 42 7.35 5.02 -17.55
N LEU A 43 6.67 5.77 -18.42
CA LEU A 43 5.52 5.26 -19.16
C LEU A 43 5.90 4.07 -20.04
N LYS A 44 7.07 4.09 -20.68
CA LYS A 44 7.57 2.95 -21.46
C LYS A 44 7.77 1.71 -20.58
N LEU A 45 8.30 1.87 -19.37
CA LEU A 45 8.47 0.78 -18.42
C LEU A 45 7.12 0.22 -17.95
N VAL A 46 6.18 1.10 -17.63
CA VAL A 46 4.84 0.71 -17.16
C VAL A 46 4.01 0.03 -18.26
N SER A 47 4.20 0.41 -19.51
CA SER A 47 3.48 -0.18 -20.66
C SER A 47 3.86 -1.64 -20.95
N VAL A 48 4.97 -2.14 -20.38
CA VAL A 48 5.40 -3.55 -20.49
C VAL A 48 5.23 -4.31 -19.18
N GLY A 49 4.29 -3.87 -18.34
CA GLY A 49 3.97 -4.46 -17.03
C GLY A 49 4.34 -3.52 -15.88
N GLY A 50 5.51 -2.88 -15.95
CA GLY A 50 5.98 -2.00 -14.88
C GLY A 50 6.24 -2.69 -13.55
N THR A 51 6.62 -1.85 -12.58
CA THR A 51 6.85 -2.19 -11.17
C THR A 51 6.17 -1.17 -10.27
N GLU A 52 6.09 -1.47 -8.97
CA GLU A 52 5.66 -0.52 -7.94
C GLU A 52 6.38 0.83 -8.07
N GLU A 53 7.71 0.83 -8.15
CA GLU A 53 8.51 2.06 -8.26
C GLU A 53 8.19 2.87 -9.51
N SER A 54 7.99 2.20 -10.65
CA SER A 54 7.70 2.90 -11.91
C SER A 54 6.34 3.60 -11.89
N ILE A 55 5.34 2.98 -11.24
CA ILE A 55 4.02 3.59 -11.06
C ILE A 55 4.12 4.80 -10.14
N HIS A 56 4.74 4.66 -8.97
CA HIS A 56 4.92 5.81 -8.08
C HIS A 56 5.72 6.94 -8.75
N GLY A 57 6.72 6.58 -9.55
CA GLY A 57 7.49 7.51 -10.37
C GLY A 57 6.60 8.32 -11.32
N LEU A 58 5.66 7.68 -12.03
CA LEU A 58 4.74 8.38 -12.94
C LEU A 58 3.94 9.46 -12.21
N PHE A 59 3.36 9.10 -11.06
CA PHE A 59 2.59 10.04 -10.25
C PHE A 59 3.45 11.16 -9.66
N ARG A 60 4.73 10.91 -9.37
CA ARG A 60 5.68 11.95 -8.93
C ARG A 60 6.09 12.88 -10.07
N ALA A 61 6.30 12.34 -11.28
CA ALA A 61 6.74 13.11 -12.44
C ALA A 61 5.64 14.05 -12.96
N ASN A 62 4.44 13.51 -13.21
CA ASN A 62 3.27 14.29 -13.58
C ASN A 62 2.01 13.56 -13.15
N SER A 63 1.46 14.02 -12.03
CA SER A 63 0.39 13.32 -11.35
C SER A 63 -0.98 13.40 -12.05
N GLU A 64 -1.25 14.48 -12.77
CA GLU A 64 -2.51 14.66 -13.53
C GLU A 64 -2.51 13.75 -14.74
N ARG A 65 -1.40 13.78 -15.51
CA ARG A 65 -1.22 12.95 -16.69
C ARG A 65 -1.13 11.45 -16.35
N ALA A 66 -0.64 11.11 -15.16
CA ALA A 66 -0.56 9.72 -14.71
C ALA A 66 -1.95 9.08 -14.51
N VAL A 67 -2.96 9.83 -14.05
CA VAL A 67 -4.29 9.28 -13.71
C VAL A 67 -4.90 8.57 -14.91
N GLU A 68 -5.07 9.28 -16.03
CA GLU A 68 -5.73 8.76 -17.23
C GLU A 68 -5.00 7.52 -17.78
N VAL A 69 -3.68 7.61 -17.87
CA VAL A 69 -2.89 6.54 -18.49
C VAL A 69 -2.84 5.29 -17.61
N VAL A 70 -2.67 5.46 -16.30
CA VAL A 70 -2.61 4.32 -15.36
C VAL A 70 -3.99 3.67 -15.21
N GLU A 71 -5.07 4.45 -15.18
CA GLU A 71 -6.43 3.91 -15.13
C GLU A 71 -6.75 3.07 -16.38
N ARG A 72 -6.36 3.55 -17.57
CA ARG A 72 -6.47 2.78 -18.80
C ARG A 72 -5.70 1.46 -18.72
N LEU A 73 -4.42 1.49 -18.34
CA LEU A 73 -3.58 0.30 -18.26
C LEU A 73 -4.08 -0.72 -17.21
N LEU A 74 -4.65 -0.22 -16.11
CA LEU A 74 -5.28 -1.05 -15.08
C LEU A 74 -6.53 -1.77 -15.62
N ASN A 75 -7.38 -1.05 -16.38
CA ASN A 75 -8.59 -1.62 -17.00
C ASN A 75 -8.22 -2.65 -18.09
N GLU A 76 -7.15 -2.41 -18.83
CA GLU A 76 -6.60 -3.33 -19.84
C GLU A 76 -5.88 -4.54 -19.24
N ARG A 77 -5.66 -4.56 -17.91
CA ARG A 77 -4.85 -5.58 -17.21
C ARG A 77 -3.44 -5.71 -17.78
N ALA A 78 -2.87 -4.59 -18.22
CA ALA A 78 -1.54 -4.51 -18.81
C ALA A 78 -0.42 -4.37 -17.76
N LEU A 79 -0.79 -4.11 -16.51
CA LEU A 79 0.15 -3.93 -15.40
C LEU A 79 0.56 -5.26 -14.79
N GLY A 80 1.80 -5.35 -14.33
CA GLY A 80 2.27 -6.42 -13.46
C GLY A 80 1.63 -6.31 -12.08
N LYS A 81 1.66 -7.41 -11.32
CA LYS A 81 0.93 -7.51 -10.04
C LYS A 81 1.29 -6.43 -9.02
N GLU A 82 2.59 -6.19 -8.79
CA GLU A 82 3.07 -5.11 -7.89
C GLU A 82 2.64 -3.73 -8.41
N ALA A 83 2.69 -3.52 -9.72
CA ALA A 83 2.27 -2.28 -10.36
C ALA A 83 0.75 -2.04 -10.24
N GLU A 84 -0.08 -3.07 -10.32
CA GLU A 84 -1.53 -2.96 -10.10
C GLU A 84 -1.86 -2.48 -8.68
N ILE A 85 -1.18 -3.01 -7.65
CA ILE A 85 -1.37 -2.59 -6.25
C ILE A 85 -0.96 -1.11 -6.10
N ALA A 86 0.21 -0.73 -6.63
CA ALA A 86 0.68 0.64 -6.59
C ALA A 86 -0.24 1.61 -7.36
N ALA A 87 -0.80 1.16 -8.48
CA ALA A 87 -1.75 1.93 -9.29
C ALA A 87 -3.05 2.17 -8.52
N ALA A 88 -3.62 1.12 -7.94
CA ALA A 88 -4.81 1.19 -7.09
C ALA A 88 -4.63 2.21 -5.95
N TRP A 89 -3.46 2.20 -5.30
CA TRP A 89 -3.16 3.15 -4.23
C TRP A 89 -3.05 4.59 -4.72
N ASN A 90 -2.25 4.85 -5.76
CA ASN A 90 -2.07 6.21 -6.28
C ASN A 90 -3.36 6.81 -6.82
N LEU A 91 -4.17 6.00 -7.50
CA LEU A 91 -5.48 6.42 -8.01
C LEU A 91 -6.49 6.61 -6.86
N GLY A 92 -6.53 5.71 -5.88
CA GLY A 92 -7.44 5.77 -4.73
C GLY A 92 -7.15 6.92 -3.76
N ARG A 93 -5.91 7.43 -3.72
CA ARG A 93 -5.60 8.67 -3.00
C ARG A 93 -6.19 9.93 -3.64
N ARG A 94 -6.70 9.84 -4.87
CA ARG A 94 -7.20 10.97 -5.67
C ARG A 94 -8.69 10.87 -5.96
N ALA A 95 -9.16 9.67 -6.30
CA ALA A 95 -10.57 9.34 -6.43
C ALA A 95 -11.01 8.63 -5.14
N GLN A 96 -12.08 9.11 -4.49
CA GLN A 96 -12.63 8.57 -3.24
C GLN A 96 -12.37 7.05 -3.08
N GLY A 97 -11.63 6.69 -2.01
CA GLY A 97 -10.71 5.54 -1.94
C GLY A 97 -11.28 4.13 -2.12
N ASP A 98 -12.59 3.99 -2.24
CA ASP A 98 -13.28 2.69 -2.26
C ASP A 98 -13.25 2.02 -3.64
N LYS A 99 -13.11 2.80 -4.72
CA LYS A 99 -13.19 2.29 -6.11
C LYS A 99 -12.24 1.13 -6.39
N TYR A 100 -11.06 1.15 -5.78
CA TYR A 100 -9.99 0.18 -6.05
C TYR A 100 -9.80 -0.86 -4.94
N LEU A 101 -10.71 -0.91 -3.95
CA LEU A 101 -10.60 -1.78 -2.78
C LEU A 101 -10.46 -3.27 -3.16
N SER A 102 -11.21 -3.71 -4.18
CA SER A 102 -11.22 -5.10 -4.64
C SER A 102 -9.85 -5.61 -5.12
N ILE A 103 -8.99 -4.71 -5.64
CA ILE A 103 -7.62 -5.05 -6.05
C ILE A 103 -6.79 -5.47 -4.84
N PHE A 104 -6.86 -4.71 -3.75
CA PHE A 104 -6.14 -5.03 -2.52
C PHE A 104 -6.66 -6.32 -1.88
N ILE A 105 -7.98 -6.48 -1.77
CA ILE A 105 -8.61 -7.69 -1.21
C ILE A 105 -8.19 -8.95 -1.97
N ARG A 106 -8.12 -8.86 -3.30
CA ARG A 106 -7.63 -9.96 -4.15
C ARG A 106 -6.18 -10.29 -3.83
N TYR A 107 -5.29 -9.30 -3.75
CA TYR A 107 -3.86 -9.53 -3.53
C TYR A 107 -3.49 -9.90 -2.09
N MET A 108 -4.31 -9.58 -1.09
CA MET A 108 -4.17 -10.10 0.28
C MET A 108 -4.33 -11.63 0.37
N LYS A 109 -4.91 -12.25 -0.66
CA LYS A 109 -5.09 -13.71 -0.75
C LYS A 109 -4.14 -14.35 -1.77
N ASP A 110 -3.20 -13.60 -2.35
CA ASP A 110 -2.25 -14.13 -3.33
C ASP A 110 -1.26 -15.10 -2.65
N PRO A 111 -0.86 -16.22 -3.29
CA PRO A 111 0.14 -17.12 -2.75
C PRO A 111 1.50 -16.45 -2.50
N ASP A 112 1.84 -15.40 -3.24
CA ASP A 112 3.07 -14.63 -3.03
C ASP A 112 2.94 -13.69 -1.82
N HIS A 113 3.72 -13.96 -0.78
CA HIS A 113 3.74 -13.15 0.44
C HIS A 113 4.12 -11.69 0.18
N ARG A 114 4.94 -11.40 -0.83
CA ARG A 114 5.31 -10.02 -1.18
C ARG A 114 4.08 -9.23 -1.61
N LEU A 115 3.21 -9.85 -2.41
CA LEU A 115 1.98 -9.21 -2.87
C LEU A 115 0.96 -9.05 -1.74
N ARG A 116 0.85 -10.04 -0.85
CA ARG A 116 0.01 -9.88 0.35
C ARG A 116 0.50 -8.74 1.23
N SER A 117 1.81 -8.65 1.44
CA SER A 117 2.45 -7.56 2.18
C SER A 117 2.13 -6.20 1.57
N LEU A 118 2.37 -6.04 0.27
CA LEU A 118 2.11 -4.79 -0.45
C LEU A 118 0.63 -4.41 -0.40
N ALA A 119 -0.27 -5.38 -0.58
CA ALA A 119 -1.71 -5.13 -0.53
C ALA A 119 -2.16 -4.66 0.86
N ALA A 120 -1.71 -5.32 1.92
CA ALA A 120 -2.02 -4.93 3.30
C ALA A 120 -1.40 -3.58 3.70
N TYR A 121 -0.20 -3.27 3.19
CA TYR A 121 0.46 -2.00 3.42
C TYR A 121 -0.28 -0.83 2.75
N TYR A 122 -0.61 -0.99 1.46
CA TYR A 122 -1.13 0.10 0.64
C TYR A 122 -2.63 0.30 0.71
N VAL A 123 -3.42 -0.70 1.12
CA VAL A 123 -4.87 -0.54 1.18
C VAL A 123 -5.24 0.67 2.06
N PRO A 124 -6.17 1.54 1.63
CA PRO A 124 -6.66 2.61 2.48
C PRO A 124 -7.35 2.05 3.72
N ALA A 125 -7.18 2.73 4.86
CA ALA A 125 -7.87 2.39 6.10
C ALA A 125 -9.34 2.81 6.00
N LEU A 126 -10.18 1.91 5.49
CA LEU A 126 -11.61 2.14 5.30
C LEU A 126 -12.40 1.35 6.35
N ASN A 127 -13.42 1.97 6.93
CA ASN A 127 -14.37 1.28 7.81
C ASN A 127 -15.35 0.44 6.97
N ARG A 128 -14.84 -0.65 6.37
CA ARG A 128 -15.58 -1.59 5.52
C ARG A 128 -15.44 -3.01 6.05
N ASP A 129 -16.56 -3.69 6.26
CA ASP A 129 -16.59 -5.05 6.80
C ASP A 129 -15.82 -6.05 5.94
N GLU A 130 -15.89 -5.91 4.61
CA GLU A 130 -15.16 -6.79 3.69
C GLU A 130 -13.64 -6.68 3.87
N LEU A 131 -13.13 -5.45 4.08
CA LEU A 131 -11.71 -5.20 4.34
C LEU A 131 -11.31 -5.76 5.70
N LYS A 132 -12.05 -5.43 6.77
CA LYS A 132 -11.81 -5.94 8.13
C LYS A 132 -11.82 -7.47 8.16
N SER A 133 -12.79 -8.09 7.50
CA SER A 133 -12.88 -9.56 7.38
C SER A 133 -11.68 -10.15 6.64
N THR A 134 -11.25 -9.52 5.54
CA THR A 134 -10.09 -9.97 4.77
C THR A 134 -8.80 -9.88 5.59
N LEU A 135 -8.57 -8.76 6.29
CA LEU A 135 -7.43 -8.58 7.18
C LEU A 135 -7.42 -9.59 8.33
N ARG A 136 -8.57 -9.82 8.99
CA ARG A 136 -8.71 -10.86 10.02
C ARG A 136 -8.39 -12.25 9.46
N GLY A 137 -8.89 -12.57 8.27
CA GLY A 137 -8.59 -13.82 7.58
C GLY A 137 -7.09 -13.99 7.34
N MET A 138 -6.42 -12.94 6.86
CA MET A 138 -4.98 -12.91 6.66
C MET A 138 -4.22 -13.11 7.99
N ILE A 139 -4.55 -12.37 9.04
CA ILE A 139 -3.91 -12.47 10.37
C ILE A 139 -4.03 -13.89 10.98
N ARG A 140 -5.13 -14.61 10.71
CA ARG A 140 -5.33 -15.98 11.21
C ARG A 140 -4.33 -16.97 10.62
N VAL A 141 -4.03 -16.85 9.33
CA VAL A 141 -3.32 -17.88 8.56
C VAL A 141 -1.91 -17.47 8.12
N GLU A 142 -1.57 -16.18 8.21
CA GLU A 142 -0.30 -15.67 7.74
C GLU A 142 0.86 -16.21 8.57
N THR A 143 1.87 -16.72 7.87
CA THR A 143 3.11 -17.27 8.45
C THR A 143 4.29 -16.33 8.25
N GLU A 144 4.21 -15.44 7.26
CA GLU A 144 5.27 -14.49 6.95
C GLU A 144 5.14 -13.24 7.83
N LEU A 145 6.26 -12.81 8.42
CA LEU A 145 6.28 -11.77 9.44
C LEU A 145 5.79 -10.40 8.91
N LEU A 146 6.28 -10.00 7.73
CA LEU A 146 6.02 -8.66 7.20
C LEU A 146 4.55 -8.47 6.77
N PRO A 147 3.93 -9.38 5.99
CA PRO A 147 2.51 -9.29 5.70
C PRO A 147 1.64 -9.31 6.97
N LEU A 148 1.99 -10.13 7.98
CA LEU A 148 1.27 -10.17 9.25
C LEU A 148 1.32 -8.81 9.97
N ILE A 149 2.50 -8.18 10.06
CA ILE A 149 2.66 -6.85 10.65
C ILE A 149 1.78 -5.84 9.91
N HIS A 150 1.80 -5.82 8.59
CA HIS A 150 1.00 -4.89 7.80
C HIS A 150 -0.49 -5.13 7.95
N ALA A 151 -0.94 -6.38 7.98
CA ALA A 151 -2.34 -6.72 8.18
C ALA A 151 -2.84 -6.28 9.56
N VAL A 152 -2.04 -6.50 10.61
CA VAL A 152 -2.38 -6.05 11.98
C VAL A 152 -2.43 -4.53 12.03
N ASN A 153 -1.38 -3.81 11.59
CA ASN A 153 -1.37 -2.34 11.56
C ASN A 153 -2.60 -1.80 10.84
N LYS A 154 -2.90 -2.35 9.66
CA LYS A 154 -4.05 -1.90 8.88
C LYS A 154 -5.39 -2.17 9.55
N LEU A 155 -5.54 -3.30 10.25
CA LEU A 155 -6.75 -3.62 11.00
C LEU A 155 -6.98 -2.61 12.14
N PHE A 156 -5.93 -2.22 12.87
CA PHE A 156 -6.00 -1.16 13.88
C PHE A 156 -6.43 0.17 13.26
N GLU A 157 -5.80 0.57 12.15
CA GLU A 157 -6.18 1.80 11.42
C GLU A 157 -7.65 1.77 10.96
N CYS A 158 -8.13 0.64 10.41
CA CYS A 158 -9.53 0.49 9.99
C CYS A 158 -10.52 0.51 11.16
N SER A 159 -10.06 0.23 12.37
CA SER A 159 -10.85 0.25 13.60
C SER A 159 -10.72 1.58 14.36
N GLY A 160 -9.88 2.52 13.91
CA GLY A 160 -9.64 3.79 14.62
C GLY A 160 -9.00 3.60 16.00
N VAL A 161 -8.28 2.49 16.22
CA VAL A 161 -7.64 2.18 17.51
C VAL A 161 -6.15 2.43 17.42
N ASP A 162 -5.63 3.27 18.32
CA ASP A 162 -4.21 3.59 18.44
C ASP A 162 -3.78 3.68 19.92
N GLU A 163 -2.53 4.03 20.18
CA GLU A 163 -2.01 4.15 21.54
C GLU A 163 -2.69 5.25 22.35
N ASP A 164 -3.13 6.33 21.69
CA ASP A 164 -3.78 7.46 22.34
C ASP A 164 -5.23 7.12 22.72
N SER A 165 -5.92 6.32 21.90
CA SER A 165 -7.32 5.99 22.10
C SER A 165 -7.56 4.96 23.21
N VAL A 166 -6.65 3.98 23.36
CA VAL A 166 -6.82 2.88 24.34
C VAL A 166 -5.71 2.76 25.38
N GLY A 167 -4.65 3.57 25.26
CA GLY A 167 -3.46 3.54 26.09
C GLY A 167 -2.43 2.49 25.65
N GLU A 168 -1.15 2.84 25.73
CA GLU A 168 0.00 2.04 25.28
C GLU A 168 -0.06 0.57 25.73
N LYS A 169 -0.31 0.32 27.03
CA LYS A 169 -0.32 -1.05 27.58
C LYS A 169 -1.39 -1.93 26.92
N LYS A 170 -2.58 -1.37 26.64
CA LYS A 170 -3.69 -2.11 26.04
C LYS A 170 -3.44 -2.29 24.54
N TYR A 171 -2.99 -1.24 23.86
CA TYR A 171 -2.59 -1.30 22.46
C TYR A 171 -1.53 -2.37 22.22
N LEU A 172 -0.41 -2.35 22.95
CA LEU A 172 0.67 -3.33 22.81
C LEU A 172 0.22 -4.76 23.12
N ARG A 173 -0.69 -4.95 24.09
CA ARG A 173 -1.26 -6.27 24.39
C ARG A 173 -2.08 -6.80 23.22
N LEU A 174 -3.00 -6.00 22.68
CA LEU A 174 -3.81 -6.38 21.52
C LEU A 174 -2.91 -6.68 20.31
N TYR A 175 -1.95 -5.80 20.06
CA TYR A 175 -1.00 -5.94 18.96
C TYR A 175 -0.20 -7.25 19.03
N ARG A 176 0.33 -7.59 20.20
CA ARG A 176 1.05 -8.85 20.44
C ARG A 176 0.14 -10.06 20.30
N ASN A 177 -1.08 -9.99 20.85
CA ASN A 177 -2.04 -11.09 20.77
C ASN A 177 -2.43 -11.41 19.32
N LEU A 178 -2.64 -10.39 18.49
CA LEU A 178 -2.96 -10.56 17.08
C LEU A 178 -1.79 -11.12 16.26
N ARG A 179 -0.55 -10.84 16.68
CA ARG A 179 0.67 -11.33 16.01
C ARG A 179 1.17 -12.69 16.51
N GLY A 180 0.67 -13.18 17.64
CA GLY A 180 1.08 -14.49 18.18
C GLY A 180 0.56 -15.65 17.32
N ASP A 181 0.85 -16.88 17.73
CA ASP A 181 0.40 -18.09 17.00
C ASP A 181 -0.87 -18.73 17.60
N ASP A 182 -1.27 -18.30 18.80
CA ASP A 182 -2.42 -18.85 19.52
C ASP A 182 -3.75 -18.29 18.96
N LEU A 183 -4.46 -19.13 18.21
CA LEU A 183 -5.73 -18.76 17.57
C LEU A 183 -6.82 -18.34 18.58
N PRO A 184 -7.07 -19.07 19.69
CA PRO A 184 -7.95 -18.59 20.76
C PRO A 184 -7.60 -17.19 21.30
N ILE A 185 -6.31 -16.86 21.44
CA ILE A 185 -5.87 -15.52 21.83
C ILE A 185 -6.19 -14.49 20.74
N LYS A 186 -5.95 -14.82 19.46
CA LYS A 186 -6.31 -13.95 18.33
C LYS A 186 -7.80 -13.63 18.29
N GLU A 187 -8.67 -14.64 18.41
CA GLU A 187 -10.12 -14.44 18.34
C GLU A 187 -10.63 -13.55 19.48
N ARG A 188 -10.09 -13.70 20.69
CA ARG A 188 -10.40 -12.78 21.80
C ARG A 188 -9.95 -11.35 21.49
N ALA A 189 -8.75 -11.18 20.92
CA ALA A 189 -8.25 -9.87 20.55
C ALA A 189 -9.03 -9.24 19.39
N PHE A 190 -9.51 -10.01 18.42
CA PHE A 190 -10.40 -9.50 17.36
C PHE A 190 -11.71 -8.98 17.93
N LYS A 191 -12.32 -9.74 18.85
CA LYS A 191 -13.57 -9.34 19.50
C LYS A 191 -13.38 -8.07 20.33
N GLU A 192 -12.33 -8.01 21.14
CA GLU A 192 -12.02 -6.82 21.94
C GLU A 192 -11.76 -5.59 21.04
N LEU A 193 -11.07 -5.76 19.90
CA LEU A 193 -10.83 -4.67 18.96
C LEU A 193 -12.13 -4.17 18.30
N GLU A 194 -13.10 -5.06 18.07
CA GLU A 194 -14.41 -4.71 17.51
C GLU A 194 -15.26 -3.91 18.50
N GLU A 195 -15.28 -4.32 19.76
CA GLU A 195 -15.96 -3.61 20.85
C GLU A 195 -15.41 -2.17 20.99
N LEU A 196 -14.08 -2.00 20.91
CA LEU A 196 -13.45 -0.68 20.99
C LEU A 196 -13.75 0.21 19.79
N ALA A 197 -13.95 -0.36 18.61
CA ALA A 197 -14.25 0.40 17.41
C ALA A 197 -15.68 0.99 17.44
N VAL A 198 -16.63 0.32 18.10
CA VAL A 198 -18.02 0.79 18.24
C VAL A 198 -18.12 1.98 19.19
N ASP A 199 -17.36 1.97 20.29
CA ASP A 199 -17.34 3.06 21.28
C ASP A 199 -16.87 4.41 20.69
N HIS A 200 -16.11 4.38 19.58
CA HIS A 200 -15.63 5.59 18.90
C HIS A 200 -16.63 6.22 17.91
N ASP A 201 -17.61 5.45 17.42
CA ASP A 201 -18.63 5.96 16.47
C ASP A 201 -19.84 6.62 17.19
N GLU A 202 -20.07 6.34 18.48
CA GLU A 202 -21.20 6.92 19.25
C GLU A 202 -20.85 8.22 20.01
N GLY A 203 -19.62 8.73 19.87
CA GLY A 203 -19.11 9.90 20.59
C GLY A 203 -18.86 11.17 19.76
N GLY A 204 -19.30 11.22 18.51
CA GLY A 204 -19.07 12.32 17.55
C GLY A 204 -20.26 13.27 17.37
#